data_AF-A0A1Z8SKK3-F1
#
_entry.id   AF-A0A1Z8SKK3-F1
#
_cell.length_a   1.000
_cell.length_b   1.000
_cell.length_c   1.000
_cell.angle_alpha   90.00
_cell.angle_beta   90.00
_cell.angle_gamma   90.00
#
_symmetry.space_group_name_H-M   'P 1'
#
loop_
_entity.id
_entity.type
_entity.pdbx_description
1 polymer ?
#
loop_
_entity_poly.entity_id
_entity_poly.type
_entity_poly.pdbx_seq_one_letter_code
_entity_poly.pdbx_strand_id
1 'polypeptide(L)'
;MSFKSHVLMILCLVFPFQFAQSQEYTLSISSSAALPGESIEVPVSIAAATKSIGAANLAITTAGALEVTSVLSGAALDMTVDFMDFDLAPTGMPVDMNGVLIGIIIDTAAPLAAPGPYEIAKLQIDVSGFAKPTLEGEINFSDFLSGALGASPNTVVEGAIPFTEFAAPDLAYQSGIITINTPPVGNLAVEITNVCDCSAKATWTNGFSYNEIQVWVDSAQVATFFDVMPEDGLEDSTLEPMPTSYDLGTTSTAVEVIGISNGQAAPGVTASVPACSPNPDDDGDGCPDCSSGSYDPNNDGTDTDSDGICDTGDSDIDGDGVPNDCDIDITGGEDCDMNGEDDSCQTDTDLDGTIDPCDGCPNDDTKTEAG
;
A
#
# COMPACT_ATOMS: atom_id res chain seq x y z
N MET A 1 72.72 -17.72 -51.96
CA MET A 1 72.62 -17.42 -50.51
C MET A 1 72.28 -15.95 -50.39
N SER A 2 71.00 -15.63 -50.17
CA SER A 2 70.49 -14.25 -50.16
C SER A 2 70.08 -13.89 -48.73
N PHE A 3 70.74 -12.88 -48.16
CA PHE A 3 70.49 -12.38 -46.81
C PHE A 3 69.37 -11.33 -46.84
N LYS A 4 68.35 -11.56 -46.00
CA LYS A 4 67.25 -10.62 -45.71
C LYS A 4 67.81 -9.38 -45.00
N SER A 5 67.40 -8.19 -45.45
CA SER A 5 67.41 -6.97 -44.64
C SER A 5 65.97 -6.49 -44.53
N HIS A 6 65.39 -6.57 -43.33
CA HIS A 6 64.07 -6.01 -43.03
C HIS A 6 64.26 -4.58 -42.53
N VAL A 7 63.84 -3.62 -43.35
CA VAL A 7 63.72 -2.22 -42.95
C VAL A 7 62.46 -2.12 -42.08
N LEU A 8 62.64 -1.92 -40.78
CA LEU A 8 61.56 -1.59 -39.85
C LEU A 8 61.17 -0.12 -40.05
N MET A 9 60.09 0.11 -40.78
CA MET A 9 59.50 1.43 -40.97
C MET A 9 58.70 1.79 -39.71
N ILE A 10 59.25 2.65 -38.86
CA ILE A 10 58.55 3.23 -37.70
C ILE A 10 57.52 4.22 -38.26
N LEU A 11 56.27 3.77 -38.37
CA LEU A 11 55.12 4.61 -38.65
C LEU A 11 54.76 5.38 -37.38
N CYS A 12 55.19 6.63 -37.31
CA CYS A 12 54.81 7.55 -36.23
C CYS A 12 53.33 7.94 -36.44
N LEU A 13 52.42 7.18 -35.81
CA LEU A 13 51.00 7.50 -35.70
C LEU A 13 50.87 8.77 -34.84
N VAL A 14 50.75 9.93 -35.49
CA VAL A 14 50.28 11.16 -34.86
C VAL A 14 48.79 10.96 -34.60
N PHE A 15 48.45 10.41 -33.43
CA PHE A 15 47.09 10.53 -32.91
C PHE A 15 46.82 12.02 -32.67
N PRO A 16 45.76 12.60 -33.24
CA PRO A 16 45.32 13.91 -32.78
C PRO A 16 44.99 13.75 -31.30
N PHE A 17 45.74 14.44 -30.44
CA PHE A 17 45.35 14.68 -29.06
C PHE A 17 44.00 15.40 -29.13
N GLN A 18 42.90 14.68 -28.99
CA GLN A 18 41.63 15.29 -28.67
C GLN A 18 41.83 15.86 -27.27
N PHE A 19 41.98 17.19 -27.18
CA PHE A 19 41.75 17.87 -25.92
C PHE A 19 40.31 17.54 -25.53
N ALA A 20 40.12 16.65 -24.55
CA ALA A 20 38.88 16.63 -23.81
C ALA A 20 38.81 18.00 -23.14
N GLN A 21 37.93 18.89 -23.61
CA GLN A 21 37.59 20.06 -22.80
C GLN A 21 36.97 19.50 -21.52
N SER A 22 37.59 19.81 -20.38
CA SER A 22 37.02 19.52 -19.08
C SER A 22 35.78 20.40 -18.94
N GLN A 23 34.58 19.80 -18.87
CA GLN A 23 33.39 20.53 -18.48
C GLN A 23 33.61 21.04 -17.06
N GLU A 24 33.56 22.35 -16.88
CA GLU A 24 33.93 23.03 -15.63
C GLU A 24 32.73 23.16 -14.70
N TYR A 25 31.53 23.29 -15.27
CA TYR A 25 30.28 23.43 -14.55
C TYR A 25 29.34 22.28 -14.89
N THR A 26 28.67 21.74 -13.89
CA THR A 26 27.60 20.75 -14.06
C THR A 26 26.32 21.30 -13.46
N LEU A 27 25.28 21.42 -14.29
CA LEU A 27 23.93 21.74 -13.86
C LEU A 27 23.14 20.44 -13.72
N SER A 28 22.49 20.25 -12.58
CA SER A 28 21.75 19.04 -12.26
C SER A 28 20.34 19.37 -11.77
N ILE A 29 19.35 18.67 -12.32
CA ILE A 29 17.98 18.65 -11.82
C ILE A 29 17.79 17.32 -11.10
N SER A 30 17.31 17.36 -9.87
CA SER A 30 17.11 16.13 -9.10
C SER A 30 15.96 15.29 -9.67
N SER A 31 16.10 13.97 -9.62
CA SER A 31 14.96 13.08 -9.86
C SER A 31 14.12 12.94 -8.60
N SER A 32 12.82 12.77 -8.76
CA SER A 32 11.87 12.59 -7.66
C SER A 32 10.76 11.62 -8.06
N ALA A 33 9.86 11.33 -7.13
CA ALA A 33 8.63 10.63 -7.41
C ALA A 33 7.44 11.38 -6.79
N ALA A 34 6.27 11.27 -7.41
CA ALA A 34 5.07 11.96 -6.99
C ALA A 34 3.83 11.12 -7.29
N LEU A 35 2.72 11.43 -6.61
CA LEU A 35 1.40 10.91 -6.92
C LEU A 35 0.65 11.85 -7.88
N PRO A 36 -0.34 11.36 -8.64
CA PRO A 36 -1.21 12.23 -9.43
C PRO A 36 -1.91 13.26 -8.53
N GLY A 37 -1.85 14.54 -8.91
CA GLY A 37 -2.44 15.65 -8.15
C GLY A 37 -1.53 16.21 -7.05
N GLU A 38 -0.32 15.68 -6.87
CA GLU A 38 0.63 16.17 -5.86
C GLU A 38 1.43 17.38 -6.38
N SER A 39 1.79 18.28 -5.45
CA SER A 39 2.77 19.36 -5.68
C SER A 39 4.09 18.99 -5.01
N ILE A 40 5.19 18.95 -5.76
CA ILE A 40 6.51 18.57 -5.25
C ILE A 40 7.54 19.69 -5.43
N GLU A 41 8.58 19.69 -4.60
CA GLU A 41 9.76 20.54 -4.77
C GLU A 41 10.90 19.73 -5.40
N VAL A 42 11.42 20.19 -6.55
CA VAL A 42 12.54 19.55 -7.25
C VAL A 42 13.78 20.45 -7.19
N PRO A 43 14.83 20.05 -6.45
CA PRO A 43 16.07 20.82 -6.36
C PRO A 43 16.84 20.89 -7.68
N VAL A 44 17.31 22.09 -8.00
CA VAL A 44 18.25 22.38 -9.09
C VAL A 44 19.57 22.81 -8.48
N SER A 45 20.62 22.10 -8.85
CA SER A 45 21.96 22.30 -8.30
C SER A 45 22.98 22.63 -9.39
N ILE A 46 24.02 23.33 -8.97
CA ILE A 46 25.20 23.59 -9.78
C ILE A 46 26.46 23.11 -9.06
N ALA A 47 27.33 22.42 -9.78
CA ALA A 47 28.67 22.11 -9.31
C ALA A 47 29.69 22.78 -10.22
N ALA A 48 30.79 23.26 -9.65
CA ALA A 48 31.96 23.69 -10.38
C ALA A 48 33.17 22.85 -9.94
N ALA A 49 34.06 22.51 -10.86
CA ALA A 49 35.24 21.69 -10.56
C ALA A 49 36.33 22.50 -9.83
N THR A 50 36.59 23.71 -10.31
CA THR A 50 37.71 24.56 -9.88
C THR A 50 37.36 26.05 -9.79
N LYS A 51 36.33 26.50 -10.51
CA LYS A 51 35.93 27.90 -10.60
C LYS A 51 34.79 28.26 -9.64
N SER A 52 34.76 29.51 -9.22
CA SER A 52 33.66 30.03 -8.40
C SER A 52 32.43 30.40 -9.24
N ILE A 53 31.24 30.37 -8.67
CA ILE A 53 29.98 30.70 -9.36
C ILE A 53 29.44 32.04 -8.84
N GLY A 54 29.29 33.02 -9.73
CA GLY A 54 28.79 34.37 -9.40
C GLY A 54 27.40 34.68 -9.95
N ALA A 55 27.00 34.06 -11.06
CA ALA A 55 25.64 34.16 -11.59
C ALA A 55 25.30 32.95 -12.45
N ALA A 56 24.01 32.67 -12.61
CA ALA A 56 23.52 31.64 -13.52
C ALA A 56 22.19 32.06 -14.16
N ASN A 57 22.01 31.77 -15.44
CA ASN A 57 20.70 31.77 -16.08
C ASN A 57 20.39 30.35 -16.53
N LEU A 58 19.22 29.85 -16.17
CA LEU A 58 18.78 28.48 -16.43
C LEU A 58 17.50 28.52 -17.25
N ALA A 59 17.39 27.58 -18.18
CA ALA A 59 16.19 27.33 -18.95
C ALA A 59 15.81 25.87 -18.77
N ILE A 60 14.64 25.63 -18.20
CA ILE A 60 14.18 24.30 -17.85
C ILE A 60 12.81 24.07 -18.49
N THR A 61 12.63 22.91 -19.10
CA THR A 61 11.35 22.47 -19.64
C THR A 61 10.87 21.21 -18.94
N THR A 62 9.55 21.11 -18.79
CA THR A 62 8.86 19.90 -18.35
C THR A 62 7.92 19.45 -19.47
N ALA A 63 7.67 18.14 -19.56
CA ALA A 63 6.77 17.56 -20.54
C ALA A 63 5.56 16.88 -19.87
N GLY A 64 4.51 16.70 -20.66
CA GLY A 64 3.36 15.86 -20.30
C GLY A 64 2.54 16.44 -19.15
N ALA A 65 2.42 15.68 -18.06
CA ALA A 65 1.52 15.97 -16.94
C ALA A 65 2.12 16.88 -15.85
N LEU A 66 3.29 17.48 -16.12
CA LEU A 66 4.05 18.29 -15.16
C LEU A 66 3.96 19.77 -15.49
N GLU A 67 3.62 20.60 -14.50
CA GLU A 67 3.57 22.04 -14.61
C GLU A 67 4.47 22.70 -13.56
N VAL A 68 5.43 23.53 -13.99
CA VAL A 68 6.21 24.35 -13.05
C VAL A 68 5.35 25.55 -12.63
N THR A 69 4.95 25.60 -11.37
CA THR A 69 4.03 26.64 -10.86
C THR A 69 4.75 27.76 -10.13
N SER A 70 5.95 27.52 -9.62
CA SER A 70 6.81 28.56 -9.06
C SER A 70 8.28 28.10 -8.93
N VAL A 71 9.16 29.02 -8.54
CA VAL A 71 10.56 28.73 -8.20
C VAL A 71 10.87 29.34 -6.83
N LEU A 72 11.43 28.53 -5.93
CA LEU A 72 11.93 28.95 -4.63
C LEU A 72 13.47 29.08 -4.67
N SER A 73 14.01 29.91 -3.79
CA SER A 73 15.45 30.03 -3.61
C SER A 73 16.04 28.72 -3.07
N GLY A 74 17.16 28.30 -3.66
CA GLY A 74 17.90 27.14 -3.17
C GLY A 74 18.64 27.46 -1.86
N ALA A 75 18.96 26.43 -1.08
CA ALA A 75 19.63 26.57 0.21
C ALA A 75 21.03 27.23 0.14
N ALA A 76 21.65 27.29 -1.03
CA ALA A 76 22.93 27.96 -1.22
C ALA A 76 22.81 29.48 -1.39
N LEU A 77 21.60 30.01 -1.56
CA LEU A 77 21.37 31.44 -1.74
C LEU A 77 21.00 32.11 -0.42
N ASP A 78 21.68 33.20 -0.12
CA ASP A 78 21.31 34.14 0.94
C ASP A 78 20.47 35.26 0.34
N MET A 79 19.15 35.14 0.42
CA MET A 79 18.20 36.12 -0.14
C MET A 79 18.26 37.52 0.49
N THR A 80 19.13 37.76 1.47
CA THR A 80 19.41 39.11 1.98
C THR A 80 20.43 39.87 1.12
N VAL A 81 21.24 39.15 0.34
CA VAL A 81 22.32 39.70 -0.48
C VAL A 81 22.32 39.18 -1.92
N ASP A 82 21.86 37.95 -2.13
CA ASP A 82 21.69 37.33 -3.44
C ASP A 82 20.36 37.75 -4.09
N PHE A 83 20.27 37.56 -5.40
CA PHE A 83 19.09 37.89 -6.18
C PHE A 83 18.67 36.71 -7.06
N MET A 84 17.37 36.42 -7.07
CA MET A 84 16.76 35.43 -7.96
C MET A 84 15.51 36.03 -8.59
N ASP A 85 15.32 35.78 -9.87
CA ASP A 85 14.11 36.09 -10.63
C ASP A 85 13.76 34.93 -11.56
N PHE A 86 12.49 34.80 -11.94
CA PHE A 86 12.05 33.73 -12.83
C PHE A 86 10.85 34.14 -13.69
N ASP A 87 10.75 33.50 -14.86
CA ASP A 87 9.65 33.68 -15.81
C ASP A 87 9.04 32.31 -16.14
N LEU A 88 7.78 32.11 -15.72
CA LEU A 88 7.00 30.88 -15.96
C LEU A 88 6.32 30.86 -17.35
N ALA A 89 6.40 31.94 -18.12
CA ALA A 89 5.84 32.01 -19.47
C ALA A 89 6.88 32.46 -20.51
N PRO A 90 8.03 31.77 -20.60
CA PRO A 90 9.12 32.18 -21.47
C PRO A 90 8.73 32.07 -22.96
N THR A 91 9.32 32.94 -23.78
CA THR A 91 9.08 32.88 -25.23
C THR A 91 9.89 31.76 -25.88
N GLY A 92 9.33 31.13 -26.92
CA GLY A 92 9.99 30.04 -27.66
C GLY A 92 9.65 28.62 -27.19
N MET A 93 8.68 28.46 -26.27
CA MET A 93 8.20 27.14 -25.86
C MET A 93 7.60 26.35 -27.04
N PRO A 94 8.02 25.09 -27.25
CA PRO A 94 7.32 24.16 -28.13
C PRO A 94 5.85 24.02 -27.73
N VAL A 95 4.98 23.70 -28.69
CA VAL A 95 3.60 23.30 -28.38
C VAL A 95 3.63 22.07 -27.45
N ASP A 96 2.79 22.07 -26.42
CA ASP A 96 2.64 20.99 -25.44
C ASP A 96 3.80 20.78 -24.44
N MET A 97 4.65 21.79 -24.24
CA MET A 97 5.63 21.82 -23.14
C MET A 97 5.36 22.97 -22.18
N ASN A 98 5.72 22.76 -20.91
CA ASN A 98 5.84 23.81 -19.91
C ASN A 98 7.32 24.12 -19.69
N GLY A 99 7.63 25.31 -19.18
CA GLY A 99 9.02 25.66 -18.90
C GLY A 99 9.17 26.94 -18.11
N VAL A 100 10.37 27.12 -17.58
CA VAL A 100 10.74 28.25 -16.73
C VAL A 100 12.12 28.75 -17.12
N LEU A 101 12.27 30.07 -17.11
CA LEU A 101 13.57 30.72 -17.09
C LEU A 101 13.88 31.20 -15.68
N ILE A 102 15.10 30.98 -15.22
CA ILE A 102 15.55 31.37 -13.88
C ILE A 102 16.83 32.17 -14.02
N GLY A 103 16.86 33.38 -13.47
CA GLY A 103 18.05 34.23 -13.36
C GLY A 103 18.50 34.30 -11.91
N ILE A 104 19.79 34.07 -11.66
CA ILE A 104 20.39 34.04 -10.32
C ILE A 104 21.66 34.88 -10.33
N ILE A 105 21.79 35.75 -9.33
CA ILE A 105 22.99 36.54 -9.04
C ILE A 105 23.38 36.24 -7.59
N ILE A 106 24.60 35.75 -7.40
CA ILE A 106 25.17 35.51 -6.08
C ILE A 106 26.00 36.74 -5.71
N ASP A 107 25.83 37.26 -4.50
CA ASP A 107 26.34 38.54 -4.06
C ASP A 107 27.84 38.69 -4.28
N THR A 108 28.11 39.91 -4.67
CA THR A 108 29.28 40.58 -5.19
C THR A 108 30.52 40.58 -4.29
N ALA A 109 30.43 40.10 -3.04
CA ALA A 109 31.56 40.01 -2.11
C ALA A 109 32.21 38.61 -2.05
N ALA A 110 31.46 37.53 -2.26
CA ALA A 110 31.97 36.16 -2.21
C ALA A 110 31.13 35.21 -3.09
N PRO A 111 31.60 34.83 -4.29
CA PRO A 111 30.92 33.85 -5.13
C PRO A 111 30.89 32.46 -4.45
N LEU A 112 30.01 31.56 -4.90
CA LEU A 112 30.02 30.17 -4.42
C LEU A 112 31.35 29.52 -4.81
N ALA A 113 32.12 29.07 -3.83
CA ALA A 113 33.45 28.52 -4.05
C ALA A 113 33.37 27.11 -4.67
N ALA A 114 34.31 26.74 -5.53
CA ALA A 114 34.44 25.32 -5.90
C ALA A 114 35.01 24.48 -4.73
N PRO A 115 34.68 23.18 -4.66
CA PRO A 115 33.71 22.47 -5.50
C PRO A 115 32.28 22.51 -4.94
N GLY A 116 31.29 22.40 -5.83
CA GLY A 116 29.88 22.15 -5.45
C GLY A 116 29.59 20.67 -5.12
N PRO A 117 28.32 20.23 -5.14
CA PRO A 117 27.13 20.90 -5.67
C PRO A 117 26.46 21.86 -4.67
N TYR A 118 25.88 22.93 -5.20
CA TYR A 118 25.10 23.92 -4.47
C TYR A 118 23.67 23.92 -4.99
N GLU A 119 22.69 23.75 -4.10
CA GLU A 119 21.28 23.93 -4.44
C GLU A 119 21.00 25.42 -4.64
N ILE A 120 20.79 25.82 -5.89
CA ILE A 120 20.61 27.23 -6.27
C ILE A 120 19.14 27.58 -6.52
N ALA A 121 18.28 26.60 -6.79
CA ALA A 121 16.84 26.81 -6.93
C ALA A 121 16.07 25.54 -6.55
N LYS A 122 14.78 25.69 -6.22
CA LYS A 122 13.83 24.57 -6.10
C LYS A 122 12.60 24.87 -6.96
N LEU A 123 12.31 23.98 -7.91
CA LEU A 123 11.11 24.08 -8.74
C LEU A 123 9.91 23.57 -7.95
N GLN A 124 8.84 24.37 -7.84
CA GLN A 124 7.55 23.83 -7.43
C GLN A 124 6.83 23.30 -8.66
N ILE A 125 6.55 22.00 -8.66
CA ILE A 125 5.96 21.29 -9.79
C ILE A 125 4.65 20.65 -9.34
N ASP A 126 3.57 20.99 -10.03
CA ASP A 126 2.27 20.35 -9.88
C ASP A 126 2.16 19.20 -10.88
N VAL A 127 1.77 18.04 -10.38
CA VAL A 127 1.45 16.86 -11.17
C VAL A 127 -0.05 16.86 -11.43
N SER A 128 -0.47 16.75 -12.69
CA SER A 128 -1.89 16.63 -13.04
C SER A 128 -2.57 15.49 -12.26
N GLY A 129 -3.78 15.72 -11.76
CA GLY A 129 -4.60 14.67 -11.14
C GLY A 129 -4.96 13.52 -12.08
N PHE A 130 -4.83 13.74 -13.39
CA PHE A 130 -5.04 12.75 -14.44
C PHE A 130 -3.73 12.13 -14.96
N ALA A 131 -2.59 12.43 -14.31
CA ALA A 131 -1.31 11.85 -14.67
C ALA A 131 -1.39 10.32 -14.57
N LYS A 132 -1.01 9.66 -15.66
CA LYS A 132 -0.98 8.19 -15.72
C LYS A 132 0.23 7.70 -14.91
N PRO A 133 0.05 6.79 -13.94
CA PRO A 133 1.19 6.13 -13.29
C PRO A 133 2.08 5.44 -14.31
N THR A 134 3.38 5.27 -14.00
CA THR A 134 4.47 4.90 -14.94
C THR A 134 4.85 5.91 -16.00
N LEU A 135 4.15 7.05 -16.09
CA LEU A 135 4.64 8.15 -16.89
C LEU A 135 5.91 8.70 -16.23
N GLU A 136 7.01 8.69 -16.97
CA GLU A 136 8.21 9.44 -16.62
C GLU A 136 8.05 10.85 -17.18
N GLY A 137 7.88 11.82 -16.29
CA GLY A 137 7.92 13.22 -16.64
C GLY A 137 9.38 13.67 -16.68
N GLU A 138 9.94 13.79 -17.88
CA GLU A 138 11.29 14.34 -18.02
C GLU A 138 11.31 15.83 -17.69
N ILE A 139 12.34 16.23 -16.94
CA ILE A 139 12.67 17.63 -16.69
C ILE A 139 14.06 17.89 -17.24
N ASN A 140 14.12 18.72 -18.26
CA ASN A 140 15.31 18.91 -19.07
C ASN A 140 15.76 20.37 -19.06
N PHE A 141 17.07 20.58 -19.16
CA PHE A 141 17.58 21.89 -19.58
C PHE A 141 17.28 22.10 -21.07
N SER A 142 16.92 23.34 -21.44
CA SER A 142 16.48 23.67 -22.80
C SER A 142 17.27 24.85 -23.36
N ASP A 143 17.68 24.74 -24.63
CA ASP A 143 18.37 25.83 -25.33
C ASP A 143 17.43 26.67 -26.21
N PHE A 144 16.12 26.37 -26.20
CA PHE A 144 15.13 27.03 -27.07
C PHE A 144 14.33 28.13 -26.36
N LEU A 145 14.41 28.19 -25.03
CA LEU A 145 13.72 29.23 -24.26
C LEU A 145 14.53 30.52 -24.30
N SER A 146 13.85 31.64 -24.54
CA SER A 146 14.46 32.97 -24.47
C SER A 146 13.61 33.91 -23.65
N GLY A 147 14.26 34.69 -22.78
CA GLY A 147 13.60 35.76 -22.05
C GLY A 147 13.20 36.89 -22.99
N ALA A 148 12.35 37.81 -22.52
CA ALA A 148 11.85 38.95 -23.31
C ALA A 148 12.94 39.85 -23.94
N LEU A 149 14.21 39.70 -23.53
CA LEU A 149 15.37 40.45 -24.02
C LEU A 149 16.40 39.61 -24.81
N GLY A 150 16.12 38.32 -25.08
CA GLY A 150 16.98 37.48 -25.93
C GLY A 150 18.29 37.00 -25.28
N ALA A 151 18.35 36.90 -23.95
CA ALA A 151 19.48 36.30 -23.25
C ALA A 151 19.65 34.82 -23.62
N SER A 152 20.89 34.35 -23.73
CA SER A 152 21.18 32.94 -24.00
C SER A 152 20.74 32.07 -22.81
N PRO A 153 19.94 31.01 -23.06
CA PRO A 153 19.59 30.06 -22.02
C PRO A 153 20.83 29.32 -21.52
N ASN A 154 20.81 28.87 -20.27
CA ASN A 154 21.85 28.04 -19.66
C ASN A 154 23.25 28.67 -19.70
N THR A 155 23.44 29.75 -18.94
CA THR A 155 24.74 30.44 -18.80
C THR A 155 25.19 30.45 -17.35
N VAL A 156 26.50 30.32 -17.12
CA VAL A 156 27.11 30.41 -15.79
C VAL A 156 28.26 31.40 -15.85
N VAL A 157 28.30 32.32 -14.91
CA VAL A 157 29.32 33.37 -14.83
C VAL A 157 30.23 33.11 -13.64
N GLU A 158 31.54 33.13 -13.89
CA GLU A 158 32.55 32.99 -12.84
C GLU A 158 32.76 34.31 -12.07
N GLY A 159 32.94 34.19 -10.76
CA GLY A 159 33.54 35.24 -9.94
C GLY A 159 32.60 36.37 -9.53
N ALA A 160 33.18 37.37 -8.87
CA ALA A 160 32.47 38.59 -8.47
C ALA A 160 32.48 39.64 -9.61
N ILE A 161 31.53 40.57 -9.58
CA ILE A 161 31.47 41.69 -10.54
C ILE A 161 32.80 42.47 -10.65
N PRO A 162 33.19 42.94 -11.85
CA PRO A 162 32.43 42.90 -13.10
C PRO A 162 32.60 41.57 -13.85
N PHE A 163 31.48 40.99 -14.27
CA PHE A 163 31.38 39.70 -14.92
C PHE A 163 32.30 39.57 -16.14
N THR A 164 33.18 38.56 -16.15
CA THR A 164 33.75 38.04 -17.40
C THR A 164 32.85 36.90 -17.87
N GLU A 165 32.04 37.18 -18.89
CA GLU A 165 31.10 36.23 -19.50
C GLU A 165 31.85 35.02 -20.07
N PHE A 166 31.43 33.81 -19.69
CA PHE A 166 31.82 32.57 -20.35
C PHE A 166 30.59 31.87 -20.91
N ALA A 167 30.70 31.48 -22.18
CA ALA A 167 29.65 30.84 -22.94
C ALA A 167 29.64 29.31 -22.72
N ALA A 168 28.48 28.73 -23.01
CA ALA A 168 28.07 27.34 -23.22
C ALA A 168 29.09 26.15 -23.28
N PRO A 169 30.28 26.19 -23.94
CA PRO A 169 31.15 25.00 -24.09
C PRO A 169 31.62 24.28 -22.80
N ASP A 170 31.57 24.94 -21.64
CA ASP A 170 32.06 24.38 -20.37
C ASP A 170 30.94 23.76 -19.48
N LEU A 171 29.70 23.69 -19.97
CA LEU A 171 28.55 23.19 -19.22
C LEU A 171 28.23 21.72 -19.50
N ALA A 172 28.03 20.96 -18.44
CA ALA A 172 27.43 19.64 -18.42
C ALA A 172 25.99 19.72 -17.90
N TYR A 173 25.08 18.95 -18.49
CA TYR A 173 23.70 18.85 -18.02
C TYR A 173 23.40 17.46 -17.49
N GLN A 174 22.73 17.41 -16.35
CA GLN A 174 22.11 16.22 -15.81
C GLN A 174 20.61 16.50 -15.61
N SER A 175 19.81 16.01 -16.54
CA SER A 175 18.35 16.08 -16.45
C SER A 175 17.80 15.25 -15.29
N GLY A 176 16.62 15.65 -14.81
CA GLY A 176 15.87 14.96 -13.78
C GLY A 176 14.71 14.16 -14.37
N ILE A 177 14.23 13.17 -13.62
CA ILE A 177 13.02 12.40 -13.95
C ILE A 177 12.08 12.49 -12.77
N ILE A 178 10.80 12.82 -13.01
CA ILE A 178 9.74 12.58 -12.05
C ILE A 178 9.01 11.29 -12.43
N THR A 179 9.08 10.30 -11.56
CA THR A 179 8.28 9.08 -11.69
C THR A 179 6.91 9.29 -11.06
N ILE A 180 5.84 9.13 -11.85
CA ILE A 180 4.46 9.16 -11.31
C ILE A 180 4.10 7.78 -10.78
N ASN A 181 3.94 7.69 -9.46
CA ASN A 181 3.63 6.46 -8.75
C ASN A 181 2.12 6.18 -8.70
N THR A 182 1.74 4.91 -8.76
CA THR A 182 0.37 4.45 -8.48
C THR A 182 0.06 4.63 -6.99
N PRO A 183 -0.99 5.38 -6.63
CA PRO A 183 -1.42 5.56 -5.25
C PRO A 183 -2.04 4.28 -4.67
N PRO A 184 -1.86 3.99 -3.37
CA PRO A 184 -2.51 2.85 -2.72
C PRO A 184 -4.04 3.06 -2.65
N VAL A 185 -4.78 1.96 -2.52
CA VAL A 185 -6.21 2.04 -2.20
C VAL A 185 -6.42 2.70 -0.84
N GLY A 186 -7.57 3.34 -0.62
CA GLY A 186 -7.92 3.98 0.65
C GLY A 186 -8.78 3.09 1.53
N ASN A 187 -8.82 3.37 2.84
CA ASN A 187 -9.82 2.86 3.78
C ASN A 187 -10.05 1.33 3.74
N LEU A 188 -8.98 0.54 3.64
CA LEU A 188 -9.11 -0.92 3.73
C LEU A 188 -9.59 -1.30 5.15
N ALA A 189 -10.76 -1.93 5.21
CA ALA A 189 -11.35 -2.47 6.43
C ALA A 189 -11.82 -3.91 6.19
N VAL A 190 -11.71 -4.75 7.21
CA VAL A 190 -12.20 -6.13 7.20
C VAL A 190 -13.20 -6.29 8.33
N GLU A 191 -14.39 -6.76 8.00
CA GLU A 191 -15.49 -6.95 8.95
C GLU A 191 -16.00 -8.39 8.86
N ILE A 192 -16.26 -9.02 10.02
CA ILE A 192 -16.91 -10.33 10.07
C ILE A 192 -18.36 -10.17 9.63
N THR A 193 -18.76 -10.90 8.59
CA THR A 193 -20.12 -10.90 8.05
C THR A 193 -20.98 -12.00 8.66
N ASN A 194 -20.38 -13.10 9.09
CA ASN A 194 -21.07 -14.16 9.83
C ASN A 194 -20.07 -14.82 10.80
N VAL A 195 -20.41 -14.79 12.08
CA VAL A 195 -19.59 -15.35 13.16
C VAL A 195 -19.65 -16.88 13.20
N CYS A 196 -20.74 -17.48 12.69
CA CYS A 196 -20.93 -18.93 12.72
C CYS A 196 -19.91 -19.69 11.86
N ASP A 197 -19.55 -19.11 10.71
CA ASP A 197 -18.57 -19.67 9.78
C ASP A 197 -17.28 -18.83 9.70
N CYS A 198 -17.16 -17.79 10.54
CA CYS A 198 -16.11 -16.79 10.48
C CYS A 198 -15.91 -16.22 9.07
N SER A 199 -17.00 -16.02 8.33
CA SER A 199 -16.93 -15.31 7.06
C SER A 199 -16.77 -13.82 7.25
N ALA A 200 -16.00 -13.21 6.36
CA ALA A 200 -15.64 -11.80 6.45
C ALA A 200 -15.67 -11.13 5.09
N LYS A 201 -15.81 -9.81 5.10
CA LYS A 201 -15.78 -8.97 3.91
C LYS A 201 -14.70 -7.91 4.05
N ALA A 202 -13.86 -7.81 3.03
CA ALA A 202 -12.95 -6.69 2.87
C ALA A 202 -13.64 -5.56 2.10
N THR A 203 -13.48 -4.32 2.56
CA THR A 203 -13.96 -3.10 1.88
C THR A 203 -12.83 -2.09 1.74
N TRP A 204 -12.82 -1.33 0.65
CA TRP A 204 -11.82 -0.30 0.40
C TRP A 204 -12.41 0.82 -0.47
N THR A 205 -11.67 1.92 -0.62
CA THR A 205 -12.03 3.06 -1.47
C THR A 205 -11.03 3.20 -2.61
N ASN A 206 -11.54 3.35 -3.83
CA ASN A 206 -10.72 3.65 -5.00
C ASN A 206 -10.62 5.18 -5.12
N GLY A 207 -9.52 5.76 -4.63
CA GLY A 207 -9.26 7.21 -4.73
C GLY A 207 -8.84 7.66 -6.13
N PHE A 208 -8.48 6.72 -7.00
CA PHE A 208 -7.94 6.93 -8.35
C PHE A 208 -8.39 5.80 -9.28
N SER A 209 -8.16 5.97 -10.59
CA SER A 209 -8.42 4.94 -11.59
C SER A 209 -7.30 3.88 -11.62
N TYR A 210 -7.69 2.63 -11.41
CA TYR A 210 -6.81 1.46 -11.51
C TYR A 210 -7.22 0.63 -12.72
N ASN A 211 -6.26 0.08 -13.46
CA ASN A 211 -6.54 -0.91 -14.51
C ASN A 211 -6.84 -2.28 -13.91
N GLU A 212 -6.26 -2.56 -12.75
CA GLU A 212 -6.37 -3.84 -12.09
C GLU A 212 -6.33 -3.64 -10.56
N ILE A 213 -7.12 -4.42 -9.83
CA ILE A 213 -7.06 -4.53 -8.37
C ILE A 213 -6.86 -5.99 -8.05
N GLN A 214 -5.84 -6.28 -7.25
CA GLN A 214 -5.56 -7.61 -6.75
C GLN A 214 -5.91 -7.67 -5.26
N VAL A 215 -6.57 -8.76 -4.87
CA VAL A 215 -6.85 -9.08 -3.47
C VAL A 215 -6.04 -10.31 -3.10
N TRP A 216 -5.26 -10.17 -2.04
CA TRP A 216 -4.40 -11.20 -1.48
C TRP A 216 -4.89 -11.55 -0.08
N VAL A 217 -4.99 -12.83 0.20
CA VAL A 217 -5.37 -13.38 1.49
C VAL A 217 -4.27 -14.33 1.94
N ASP A 218 -3.66 -14.05 3.08
CA ASP A 218 -2.57 -14.86 3.65
C ASP A 218 -1.43 -15.10 2.63
N SER A 219 -1.08 -14.03 1.89
CA SER A 219 -0.10 -14.02 0.79
C SER A 219 -0.46 -14.87 -0.44
N ALA A 220 -1.70 -15.35 -0.56
CA ALA A 220 -2.23 -15.97 -1.76
C ALA A 220 -3.17 -15.00 -2.50
N GLN A 221 -2.96 -14.81 -3.80
CA GLN A 221 -3.87 -14.00 -4.62
C GLN A 221 -5.19 -14.76 -4.80
N VAL A 222 -6.29 -14.20 -4.30
CA VAL A 222 -7.62 -14.83 -4.33
C VAL A 222 -8.55 -14.20 -5.35
N ALA A 223 -8.33 -12.93 -5.70
CA ALA A 223 -9.11 -12.25 -6.72
C ALA A 223 -8.28 -11.22 -7.50
N THR A 224 -8.70 -11.03 -8.75
CA THR A 224 -8.23 -9.98 -9.62
C THR A 224 -9.42 -9.35 -10.33
N PHE A 225 -9.52 -8.04 -10.24
CA PHE A 225 -10.52 -7.25 -10.94
C PHE A 225 -9.82 -6.44 -12.01
N PHE A 226 -10.47 -6.25 -13.16
CA PHE A 226 -9.94 -5.47 -14.28
C PHE A 226 -10.93 -4.38 -14.66
N ASP A 227 -10.42 -3.18 -14.90
CA ASP A 227 -11.18 -2.10 -15.54
C ASP A 227 -11.04 -2.27 -17.05
N VAL A 228 -12.16 -2.47 -17.74
CA VAL A 228 -12.17 -2.67 -19.20
C VAL A 228 -12.10 -1.31 -19.87
N MET A 229 -10.93 -0.69 -19.92
CA MET A 229 -10.75 0.51 -20.76
C MET A 229 -10.85 0.09 -22.23
N PRO A 230 -11.79 0.62 -23.04
CA PRO A 230 -11.84 0.29 -24.45
C PRO A 230 -10.63 0.86 -25.18
N GLU A 231 -10.07 0.05 -26.09
CA GLU A 231 -8.81 0.27 -26.82
C GLU A 231 -8.82 1.56 -27.69
N ASP A 232 -10.01 2.11 -27.94
CA ASP A 232 -10.28 3.26 -28.82
C ASP A 232 -10.60 4.57 -28.08
N GLY A 233 -10.57 4.58 -26.73
CA GLY A 233 -10.67 5.81 -25.93
C GLY A 233 -12.02 6.54 -26.02
N LEU A 234 -13.08 5.85 -26.45
CA LEU A 234 -14.46 6.34 -26.38
C LEU A 234 -15.11 5.76 -25.12
N GLU A 235 -15.56 6.64 -24.20
CA GLU A 235 -16.26 6.23 -22.98
C GLU A 235 -17.49 5.38 -23.34
N ASP A 236 -17.38 4.07 -23.13
CA ASP A 236 -18.54 3.19 -23.08
C ASP A 236 -19.21 3.38 -21.71
N SER A 237 -20.43 3.88 -21.72
CA SER A 237 -21.27 4.05 -20.52
C SER A 237 -21.69 2.73 -19.84
N THR A 238 -21.17 1.58 -20.28
CA THR A 238 -21.45 0.25 -19.72
C THR A 238 -20.31 -0.38 -18.91
N LEU A 239 -19.22 0.35 -18.67
CA LEU A 239 -18.14 -0.16 -17.80
C LEU A 239 -18.62 -0.26 -16.35
N GLU A 240 -18.64 -1.49 -15.82
CA GLU A 240 -18.87 -1.67 -14.39
C GLU A 240 -17.68 -1.13 -13.62
N PRO A 241 -17.90 -0.24 -12.64
CA PRO A 241 -16.81 0.29 -11.84
C PRO A 241 -16.12 -0.85 -11.09
N MET A 242 -14.80 -0.74 -10.96
CA MET A 242 -14.00 -1.65 -10.14
C MET A 242 -14.61 -1.79 -8.74
N PRO A 243 -14.73 -3.01 -8.20
CA PRO A 243 -15.39 -3.23 -6.92
C PRO A 243 -14.62 -2.54 -5.80
N THR A 244 -15.38 -2.14 -4.77
CA THR A 244 -14.88 -1.56 -3.51
C THR A 244 -14.99 -2.55 -2.35
N SER A 245 -15.29 -3.82 -2.65
CA SER A 245 -15.37 -4.85 -1.64
C SER A 245 -15.22 -6.26 -2.21
N TYR A 246 -14.74 -7.18 -1.38
CA TYR A 246 -14.59 -8.60 -1.68
C TYR A 246 -15.01 -9.46 -0.49
N ASP A 247 -15.80 -10.50 -0.76
CA ASP A 247 -16.17 -11.51 0.24
C ASP A 247 -15.01 -12.51 0.37
N LEU A 248 -14.46 -12.62 1.59
CA LEU A 248 -13.32 -13.46 1.90
C LEU A 248 -13.73 -14.93 2.08
N GLY A 249 -15.02 -15.21 2.32
CA GLY A 249 -15.45 -16.51 2.82
C GLY A 249 -14.82 -16.79 4.20
N THR A 250 -14.57 -18.06 4.51
CA THR A 250 -14.23 -18.52 5.86
C THR A 250 -12.72 -18.44 6.20
N THR A 251 -12.42 -17.98 7.42
CA THR A 251 -11.10 -17.90 8.09
C THR A 251 -9.92 -17.41 7.23
N SER A 252 -9.55 -16.14 7.41
CA SER A 252 -8.30 -15.54 6.92
C SER A 252 -7.58 -14.84 8.08
N THR A 253 -6.26 -14.64 7.98
CA THR A 253 -5.49 -13.91 9.01
C THR A 253 -5.02 -12.53 8.56
N ALA A 254 -4.75 -12.35 7.27
CA ALA A 254 -4.34 -11.07 6.69
C ALA A 254 -4.91 -10.89 5.29
N VAL A 255 -5.42 -9.69 5.02
CA VAL A 255 -5.90 -9.25 3.71
C VAL A 255 -5.01 -8.13 3.22
N GLU A 256 -4.55 -8.21 1.98
CA GLU A 256 -3.82 -7.16 1.29
C GLU A 256 -4.52 -6.82 -0.03
N VAL A 257 -4.72 -5.52 -0.27
CA VAL A 257 -5.32 -5.02 -1.51
C VAL A 257 -4.30 -4.14 -2.23
N ILE A 258 -4.07 -4.44 -3.51
CA ILE A 258 -3.08 -3.78 -4.35
C ILE A 258 -3.78 -3.22 -5.58
N GLY A 259 -3.74 -1.90 -5.74
CA GLY A 259 -4.14 -1.23 -6.97
C GLY A 259 -2.99 -1.22 -7.98
N ILE A 260 -3.28 -1.55 -9.23
CA ILE A 260 -2.31 -1.55 -10.34
C ILE A 260 -2.82 -0.59 -11.41
N SER A 261 -1.95 0.33 -11.81
CA SER A 261 -2.25 1.28 -12.88
C SER A 261 -1.08 1.32 -13.86
N ASN A 262 -1.37 1.13 -15.15
CA ASN A 262 -0.44 1.02 -16.26
C ASN A 262 0.73 0.05 -15.99
N GLY A 263 0.44 -1.08 -15.35
CA GLY A 263 1.44 -2.10 -15.03
C GLY A 263 2.34 -1.79 -13.83
N GLN A 264 2.13 -0.67 -13.11
CA GLN A 264 2.81 -0.42 -11.84
C GLN A 264 1.86 -0.63 -10.65
N ALA A 265 2.27 -1.56 -9.80
CA ALA A 265 1.60 -1.84 -8.53
C ALA A 265 1.85 -0.71 -7.52
N ALA A 266 0.79 -0.26 -6.87
CA ALA A 266 0.87 0.57 -5.69
C ALA A 266 1.50 -0.22 -4.52
N PRO A 267 1.97 0.46 -3.47
CA PRO A 267 2.19 -0.18 -2.19
C PRO A 267 0.90 -0.88 -1.74
N GLY A 268 1.01 -2.16 -1.35
CA GLY A 268 -0.13 -2.91 -0.84
C GLY A 268 -0.62 -2.36 0.48
N VAL A 269 -1.95 -2.31 0.65
CA VAL A 269 -2.58 -1.94 1.91
C VAL A 269 -3.01 -3.22 2.59
N THR A 270 -2.53 -3.42 3.81
CA THR A 270 -2.81 -4.64 4.59
C THR A 270 -3.76 -4.34 5.75
N ALA A 271 -4.71 -5.24 5.99
CA ALA A 271 -5.56 -5.27 7.17
C ALA A 271 -5.55 -6.67 7.77
N SER A 272 -5.48 -6.76 9.09
CA SER A 272 -5.66 -8.02 9.81
C SER A 272 -7.14 -8.36 9.89
N VAL A 273 -7.47 -9.63 9.72
CA VAL A 273 -8.84 -10.11 9.97
C VAL A 273 -9.07 -10.14 11.48
N PRO A 274 -10.23 -9.66 11.99
CA PRO A 274 -10.58 -9.84 13.39
C PRO A 274 -10.53 -11.31 13.79
N ALA A 275 -10.06 -11.59 15.02
CA ALA A 275 -10.12 -12.94 15.55
C ALA A 275 -11.58 -13.42 15.62
N CYS A 276 -11.80 -14.66 15.20
CA CYS A 276 -13.11 -15.29 15.21
C CYS A 276 -12.95 -16.77 15.58
N SER A 277 -13.83 -17.26 16.46
CA SER A 277 -13.98 -18.68 16.76
C SER A 277 -15.22 -19.17 16.00
N PRO A 278 -15.10 -20.15 15.08
CA PRO A 278 -16.27 -20.63 14.37
C PRO A 278 -17.19 -21.37 15.34
N ASN A 279 -18.49 -21.08 15.26
CA ASN A 279 -19.51 -21.63 16.15
C ASN A 279 -19.14 -21.45 17.64
N PRO A 280 -19.05 -20.18 18.13
CA PRO A 280 -18.74 -19.89 19.53
C PRO A 280 -19.87 -20.36 20.46
N ASP A 281 -19.59 -20.35 21.76
CA ASP A 281 -20.51 -20.59 22.87
C ASP A 281 -20.25 -19.42 23.84
N ASP A 282 -20.90 -18.29 23.58
CA ASP A 282 -20.57 -17.00 24.21
C ASP A 282 -21.21 -16.85 25.60
N ASP A 283 -22.30 -17.54 25.88
CA ASP A 283 -22.98 -17.56 27.18
C ASP A 283 -22.56 -18.75 28.07
N GLY A 284 -21.95 -19.78 27.50
CA GLY A 284 -21.38 -20.91 28.22
C GLY A 284 -22.44 -21.92 28.68
N ASP A 285 -23.57 -21.99 27.98
CA ASP A 285 -24.70 -22.86 28.32
C ASP A 285 -24.52 -24.32 27.82
N GLY A 286 -23.43 -24.58 27.08
CA GLY A 286 -23.09 -25.90 26.55
C GLY A 286 -23.62 -26.17 25.13
N CYS A 287 -24.39 -25.25 24.56
CA CYS A 287 -24.74 -25.22 23.15
C CYS A 287 -23.91 -24.14 22.42
N PRO A 288 -23.45 -24.42 21.19
CA PRO A 288 -22.83 -23.38 20.39
C PRO A 288 -23.86 -22.43 19.78
N ASP A 289 -23.61 -21.12 19.85
CA ASP A 289 -24.50 -19.99 19.52
C ASP A 289 -25.16 -20.06 18.14
N CYS A 290 -24.65 -20.88 17.22
CA CYS A 290 -25.19 -21.05 15.87
C CYS A 290 -25.93 -22.36 15.63
N SER A 291 -26.16 -23.16 16.67
CA SER A 291 -26.78 -24.49 16.58
C SER A 291 -28.25 -24.42 16.16
N SER A 292 -28.93 -23.31 16.43
CA SER A 292 -30.30 -23.03 15.93
C SER A 292 -30.36 -22.55 14.47
N GLY A 293 -29.20 -22.43 13.79
CA GLY A 293 -29.08 -21.99 12.40
C GLY A 293 -28.85 -20.49 12.21
N SER A 294 -28.79 -19.73 13.30
CA SER A 294 -28.38 -18.32 13.35
C SER A 294 -27.64 -18.05 14.65
N TYR A 295 -26.75 -17.06 14.68
CA TYR A 295 -26.10 -16.61 15.91
C TYR A 295 -27.13 -16.02 16.88
N ASP A 296 -27.45 -16.77 17.93
CA ASP A 296 -28.37 -16.40 19.01
C ASP A 296 -27.85 -16.95 20.36
N PRO A 297 -26.93 -16.24 21.04
CA PRO A 297 -26.25 -16.73 22.26
C PRO A 297 -27.12 -16.88 23.52
N ASN A 298 -28.44 -17.05 23.38
CA ASN A 298 -29.32 -17.41 24.51
C ASN A 298 -30.46 -18.35 24.04
N ASN A 299 -30.43 -18.80 22.78
CA ASN A 299 -31.49 -19.57 22.13
C ASN A 299 -30.93 -20.26 20.87
N ASP A 300 -29.81 -20.93 21.08
CA ASP A 300 -29.03 -21.70 20.15
C ASP A 300 -29.22 -23.20 20.32
N GLY A 301 -29.83 -23.64 21.42
CA GLY A 301 -30.28 -25.01 21.63
C GLY A 301 -31.63 -25.13 22.34
N THR A 302 -31.98 -26.35 22.72
CA THR A 302 -33.15 -26.61 23.57
C THR A 302 -32.72 -26.48 25.03
N ASP A 303 -33.54 -25.82 25.84
CA ASP A 303 -33.40 -25.68 27.29
C ASP A 303 -34.77 -26.03 27.89
N THR A 304 -34.93 -27.30 28.26
CA THR A 304 -36.23 -27.90 28.58
C THR A 304 -36.78 -27.41 29.92
N ASP A 305 -35.93 -27.22 30.93
CA ASP A 305 -36.32 -26.77 32.27
C ASP A 305 -36.19 -25.24 32.47
N SER A 306 -35.56 -24.55 31.51
CA SER A 306 -35.32 -23.11 31.50
C SER A 306 -34.38 -22.61 32.60
N ASP A 307 -33.38 -23.41 33.00
CA ASP A 307 -32.36 -23.01 33.96
C ASP A 307 -31.21 -22.20 33.35
N GLY A 308 -31.16 -22.14 32.01
CA GLY A 308 -30.15 -21.42 31.23
C GLY A 308 -28.92 -22.28 30.88
N ILE A 309 -29.03 -23.60 30.97
CA ILE A 309 -28.11 -24.59 30.41
C ILE A 309 -28.86 -25.32 29.30
N CYS A 310 -28.20 -25.53 28.16
CA CYS A 310 -28.81 -26.27 27.08
C CYS A 310 -28.89 -27.77 27.40
N ASP A 311 -29.93 -28.48 26.96
CA ASP A 311 -30.17 -29.92 27.17
C ASP A 311 -28.93 -30.80 26.85
N THR A 312 -28.05 -30.35 25.94
CA THR A 312 -26.83 -31.09 25.57
C THR A 312 -25.73 -31.00 26.63
N GLY A 313 -25.66 -29.87 27.34
CA GLY A 313 -24.70 -29.62 28.43
C GLY A 313 -25.29 -29.86 29.82
N ASP A 314 -26.60 -30.04 29.91
CA ASP A 314 -27.33 -30.22 31.15
C ASP A 314 -27.27 -31.66 31.67
N SER A 315 -27.14 -31.80 32.99
CA SER A 315 -27.16 -33.08 33.70
C SER A 315 -28.52 -33.46 34.27
N ASP A 316 -29.52 -32.56 34.19
CA ASP A 316 -30.88 -32.70 34.74
C ASP A 316 -31.86 -31.96 33.82
N ILE A 317 -32.10 -32.50 32.61
CA ILE A 317 -32.73 -31.83 31.46
C ILE A 317 -34.12 -31.25 31.79
N ASP A 318 -34.87 -31.86 32.70
CA ASP A 318 -36.22 -31.40 33.04
C ASP A 318 -36.32 -30.71 34.42
N GLY A 319 -35.19 -30.60 35.13
CA GLY A 319 -35.02 -29.83 36.36
C GLY A 319 -35.81 -30.40 37.55
N ASP A 320 -36.14 -31.68 37.54
CA ASP A 320 -36.91 -32.32 38.61
C ASP A 320 -36.04 -32.73 39.82
N GLY A 321 -34.71 -32.71 39.66
CA GLY A 321 -33.71 -33.03 40.66
C GLY A 321 -33.15 -34.45 40.56
N VAL A 322 -33.59 -35.25 39.58
CA VAL A 322 -33.06 -36.56 39.24
C VAL A 322 -32.10 -36.43 38.05
N PRO A 323 -30.81 -36.79 38.18
CA PRO A 323 -29.88 -36.66 37.06
C PRO A 323 -30.30 -37.51 35.85
N ASN A 324 -30.05 -37.02 34.63
CA ASN A 324 -30.39 -37.66 33.35
C ASN A 324 -30.08 -39.16 33.25
N ASP A 325 -28.95 -39.59 33.82
CA ASP A 325 -28.50 -41.00 33.79
C ASP A 325 -29.35 -41.92 34.69
N CYS A 326 -30.15 -41.33 35.57
CA CYS A 326 -31.02 -41.99 36.55
C CYS A 326 -32.48 -41.54 36.45
N ASP A 327 -32.83 -40.73 35.46
CA ASP A 327 -34.17 -40.19 35.30
C ASP A 327 -35.00 -41.07 34.35
N ILE A 328 -36.18 -41.49 34.80
CA ILE A 328 -37.10 -42.33 34.04
C ILE A 328 -37.63 -41.65 32.77
N ASP A 329 -37.83 -40.33 32.79
CA ASP A 329 -38.39 -39.56 31.69
C ASP A 329 -37.35 -39.39 30.55
N ILE A 330 -36.06 -39.54 30.86
CA ILE A 330 -34.94 -39.50 29.90
C ILE A 330 -34.48 -40.89 29.46
N THR A 331 -34.24 -41.81 30.40
CA THR A 331 -33.69 -43.15 30.12
C THR A 331 -34.76 -44.12 29.60
N GLY A 332 -36.02 -43.96 30.05
CA GLY A 332 -37.10 -44.91 29.81
C GLY A 332 -36.88 -46.29 30.47
N GLY A 333 -36.10 -46.35 31.55
CA GLY A 333 -35.84 -47.55 32.35
C GLY A 333 -37.06 -48.15 33.05
N GLU A 334 -36.79 -48.95 34.09
CA GLU A 334 -37.84 -49.45 35.00
C GLU A 334 -37.93 -48.50 36.21
N ASP A 335 -39.14 -48.22 36.68
CA ASP A 335 -39.41 -47.40 37.88
C ASP A 335 -40.57 -48.07 38.62
N CYS A 336 -40.25 -49.11 39.40
CA CYS A 336 -41.27 -49.94 40.02
C CYS A 336 -41.97 -49.27 41.21
N ASP A 337 -41.35 -48.25 41.83
CA ASP A 337 -41.92 -47.47 42.93
C ASP A 337 -42.56 -46.15 42.48
N MET A 338 -42.46 -45.81 41.19
CA MET A 338 -43.04 -44.65 40.53
C MET A 338 -42.56 -43.32 41.14
N ASN A 339 -41.27 -43.24 41.48
CA ASN A 339 -40.69 -42.07 42.14
C ASN A 339 -39.94 -41.13 41.18
N GLY A 340 -39.81 -41.48 39.89
CA GLY A 340 -39.08 -40.69 38.89
C GLY A 340 -37.63 -41.14 38.65
N GLU A 341 -37.05 -41.95 39.54
CA GLU A 341 -35.68 -42.45 39.44
C GLU A 341 -35.66 -43.89 38.90
N ASP A 342 -34.84 -44.15 37.87
CA ASP A 342 -34.64 -45.49 37.30
C ASP A 342 -34.18 -46.48 38.38
N ASP A 343 -34.83 -47.63 38.46
CA ASP A 343 -34.54 -48.74 39.37
C ASP A 343 -33.03 -49.10 39.35
N SER A 344 -32.35 -48.96 38.21
CA SER A 344 -30.91 -49.23 38.07
C SER A 344 -30.00 -48.29 38.85
N CYS A 345 -30.49 -47.11 39.24
CA CYS A 345 -29.81 -46.16 40.12
C CYS A 345 -30.20 -46.30 41.59
N GLN A 346 -31.24 -47.07 41.89
CA GLN A 346 -31.71 -47.29 43.23
C GLN A 346 -30.97 -48.46 43.92
N THR A 347 -31.05 -48.52 45.25
CA THR A 347 -30.32 -49.53 46.02
C THR A 347 -31.04 -50.87 46.00
N ASP A 348 -30.31 -51.93 45.66
CA ASP A 348 -30.69 -53.34 45.85
C ASP A 348 -29.71 -53.96 46.87
N THR A 349 -30.14 -54.08 48.13
CA THR A 349 -29.26 -54.44 49.25
C THR A 349 -28.85 -55.92 49.22
N ASP A 350 -29.74 -56.82 48.79
CA ASP A 350 -29.50 -58.27 48.78
C ASP A 350 -29.20 -58.84 47.39
N LEU A 351 -29.24 -58.01 46.35
CA LEU A 351 -28.84 -58.30 44.96
C LEU A 351 -29.71 -59.39 44.31
N ASP A 352 -30.99 -59.44 44.67
CA ASP A 352 -31.95 -60.39 44.12
C ASP A 352 -32.50 -59.96 42.74
N GLY A 353 -32.24 -58.72 42.33
CA GLY A 353 -32.71 -58.11 41.10
C GLY A 353 -33.94 -57.22 41.26
N THR A 354 -34.44 -57.02 42.48
CA THR A 354 -35.51 -56.09 42.84
C THR A 354 -34.97 -55.06 43.81
N ILE A 355 -35.18 -53.77 43.54
CA ILE A 355 -34.70 -52.70 44.42
C ILE A 355 -35.40 -52.68 45.78
N ASP A 356 -34.71 -52.19 46.82
CA ASP A 356 -35.21 -52.13 48.20
C ASP A 356 -36.60 -51.47 48.31
N PRO A 357 -36.93 -50.37 47.58
CA PRO A 357 -38.25 -49.76 47.59
C PRO A 357 -39.39 -50.65 47.03
N CYS A 358 -39.06 -51.62 46.17
CA CYS A 358 -40.04 -52.49 45.50
C CYS A 358 -40.10 -53.92 46.05
N ASP A 359 -39.09 -54.35 46.82
CA ASP A 359 -39.00 -55.72 47.30
C ASP A 359 -39.91 -55.99 48.53
N GLY A 360 -40.21 -54.97 49.33
CA GLY A 360 -41.04 -55.13 50.53
C GLY A 360 -40.41 -55.99 51.65
N CYS A 361 -39.26 -56.62 51.40
CA CYS A 361 -38.46 -57.42 52.33
C CYS A 361 -36.93 -57.19 52.15
N PRO A 362 -36.40 -55.95 52.26
CA PRO A 362 -35.13 -55.49 51.62
C PRO A 362 -33.80 -56.08 52.13
N ASN A 363 -33.82 -57.20 52.83
CA ASN A 363 -32.65 -57.83 53.45
C ASN A 363 -32.74 -59.37 53.37
N ASP A 364 -33.49 -59.95 52.42
CA ASP A 364 -33.71 -61.38 52.29
C ASP A 364 -33.10 -61.94 51.00
N ASP A 365 -31.81 -62.28 51.10
CA ASP A 365 -30.97 -62.87 50.06
C ASP A 365 -31.45 -64.23 49.49
N THR A 366 -32.61 -64.73 49.94
CA THR A 366 -33.14 -66.05 49.57
C THR A 366 -34.39 -66.02 48.70
N LYS A 367 -34.94 -64.84 48.40
CA LYS A 367 -36.08 -64.75 47.48
C LYS A 367 -35.56 -64.56 46.04
N THR A 368 -36.04 -65.39 45.13
CA THR A 368 -35.62 -65.37 43.70
C THR A 368 -36.83 -65.26 42.76
N GLU A 369 -38.01 -64.87 43.27
CA GLU A 369 -39.24 -64.77 42.49
C GLU A 369 -39.96 -63.45 42.79
N ALA A 370 -40.24 -62.69 41.71
CA ALA A 370 -40.97 -61.42 41.73
C ALA A 370 -42.37 -61.59 42.33
N GLY A 371 -42.75 -60.65 43.22
CA GLY A 371 -44.05 -60.61 43.89
C GLY A 371 -45.21 -60.24 42.96
#